data_AF-A0AB34FP65-F1
#
_entry.id   AF-A0AB34FP65-F1
#
_cell.length_a   1.000
_cell.length_b   1.000
_cell.length_c   1.000
_cell.angle_alpha   90.00
_cell.angle_beta   90.00
_cell.angle_gamma   90.00
#
_symmetry.space_group_name_H-M   'P 1'
#
loop_
_entity.id
_entity.type
_entity.pdbx_description
1 polymer ?
#
loop_
_entity_poly.entity_id
_entity_poly.type
_entity_poly.pdbx_seq_one_letter_code
_entity_poly.pdbx_strand_id
1 'polypeptide(L)'
;MRYAFIASALAVSVNAHGLISQIYGANGVKMLGCTVTDGTPRNCVANACGAQADTGIIRDQDIVSKTTGPAGKTQGSGKVDCERTLAIYMGSQSPDSAPTNKAASSGLDDILPQGVLLGRGGKSKRGNTKRQAGGLFGGLGGIGQMIGNVPVVGVLGTGETLDTSYMGDVEHRVKSTAGNGKKDGLPTADKNGVVTMGWFQVNQDGAGPLTAAIDCTSGGKDPNAFKTAQVVQNAPGSGVSGLSIATLVEYKVQIKMPKECQGCSGKLAGVDNVCVARVRNQALAGPFGGSGIFTTSQPAKRAVDFTA
;
A
#
# COMPACT_ATOMS: atom_id res chain seq x y z
N MET A 1 33.54 -5.84 -40.29
CA MET A 1 33.30 -4.84 -39.23
C MET A 1 32.21 -5.39 -38.32
N ARG A 2 32.52 -5.71 -37.05
CA ARG A 2 31.56 -6.27 -36.09
C ARG A 2 30.94 -5.11 -35.32
N TYR A 3 29.64 -4.87 -35.52
CA TYR A 3 28.87 -3.89 -34.76
C TYR A 3 28.68 -4.39 -33.33
N ALA A 4 29.32 -3.74 -32.35
CA ALA A 4 29.09 -4.00 -30.95
C ALA A 4 27.91 -3.13 -30.49
N PHE A 5 26.77 -3.77 -30.22
CA PHE A 5 25.66 -3.14 -29.52
C PHE A 5 26.06 -2.91 -28.06
N ILE A 6 26.29 -1.64 -27.68
CA ILE A 6 26.44 -1.26 -26.27
C ILE A 6 25.04 -1.21 -25.67
N ALA A 7 24.65 -2.27 -24.98
CA ALA A 7 23.46 -2.26 -24.13
C ALA A 7 23.81 -1.51 -22.84
N SER A 8 23.43 -0.23 -22.75
CA SER A 8 23.42 0.53 -21.51
C SER A 8 22.46 -0.15 -20.54
N ALA A 9 22.98 -0.75 -19.46
CA ALA A 9 22.15 -1.23 -18.35
C ALA A 9 21.54 -0.03 -17.64
N LEU A 10 20.31 0.32 -18.01
CA LEU A 10 19.51 1.31 -17.31
C LEU A 10 19.08 0.71 -15.97
N ALA A 11 19.68 1.16 -14.87
CA ALA A 11 19.11 0.95 -13.54
C ALA A 11 17.84 1.80 -13.45
N VAL A 12 16.68 1.19 -13.68
CA VAL A 12 15.39 1.87 -13.56
C VAL A 12 15.06 1.93 -12.07
N SER A 13 15.35 3.06 -11.43
CA SER A 13 14.79 3.38 -10.12
C SER A 13 13.27 3.52 -10.27
N VAL A 14 12.51 2.57 -9.74
CA VAL A 14 11.06 2.63 -9.71
C VAL A 14 10.61 3.52 -8.57
N ASN A 15 10.02 4.67 -8.89
CA ASN A 15 9.61 5.64 -7.89
C ASN A 15 8.12 5.43 -7.52
N ALA A 16 7.74 4.16 -7.33
CA ALA A 16 6.35 3.70 -7.41
C ALA A 16 5.76 3.21 -6.08
N HIS A 17 6.15 3.86 -4.99
CA HIS A 17 5.77 3.46 -3.65
C HIS A 17 4.41 4.02 -3.25
N GLY A 18 3.50 3.11 -2.95
CA GLY A 18 2.21 3.41 -2.34
C GLY A 18 1.74 2.23 -1.53
N LEU A 19 0.92 2.49 -0.52
CA LEU A 19 0.42 1.47 0.38
C LEU A 19 -1.02 1.75 0.81
N ILE A 20 -1.66 0.71 1.35
CA ILE A 20 -2.91 0.87 2.07
C ILE A 20 -2.58 1.47 3.44
N SER A 21 -2.89 2.76 3.65
CA SER A 21 -2.72 3.42 4.95
C SER A 21 -3.75 2.88 5.95
N GLN A 22 -5.02 2.81 5.55
CA GLN A 22 -6.11 2.28 6.35
C GLN A 22 -7.31 1.89 5.50
N ILE A 23 -8.08 0.92 6.01
CA ILE A 23 -9.42 0.61 5.52
C ILE A 23 -10.42 1.53 6.22
N TYR A 24 -11.30 2.15 5.44
CA TYR A 24 -12.40 2.98 5.91
C TYR A 24 -13.69 2.17 5.82
N GLY A 25 -14.13 1.62 6.95
CA GLY A 25 -15.34 0.82 7.02
C GLY A 25 -16.60 1.64 6.82
N ALA A 26 -17.59 1.06 6.15
CA ALA A 26 -18.92 1.67 6.02
C ALA A 26 -19.64 1.86 7.38
N ASN A 27 -19.21 1.11 8.39
CA ASN A 27 -19.62 1.23 9.79
C ASN A 27 -18.88 2.34 10.57
N GLY A 28 -18.07 3.18 9.91
CA GLY A 28 -17.31 4.27 10.55
C GLY A 28 -16.02 3.83 11.25
N VAL A 29 -15.76 2.52 11.31
CA VAL A 29 -14.55 1.95 11.91
C VAL A 29 -13.39 2.06 10.93
N LYS A 30 -12.19 2.34 11.45
CA LYS A 30 -10.95 2.41 10.67
C LYS A 30 -9.94 1.44 11.23
N MET A 31 -9.23 0.75 10.34
CA MET A 31 -8.12 -0.13 10.71
C MET A 31 -6.96 0.10 9.76
N LEU A 32 -5.74 0.18 10.30
CA LEU A 32 -4.52 0.35 9.50
C LEU A 32 -4.31 -0.82 8.54
N GLY A 33 -3.66 -0.55 7.40
CA GLY A 33 -3.18 -1.60 6.51
C GLY A 33 -2.13 -2.48 7.18
N CYS A 34 -2.01 -3.73 6.76
CA CYS A 34 -1.07 -4.68 7.37
C CYS A 34 0.40 -4.31 7.15
N THR A 35 0.70 -3.51 6.12
CA THR A 35 2.08 -3.11 5.81
C THR A 35 2.54 -1.92 6.65
N VAL A 36 1.59 -1.14 7.20
CA VAL A 36 1.86 0.04 8.02
C VAL A 36 2.78 -0.35 9.17
N THR A 37 3.86 0.42 9.32
CA THR A 37 4.96 0.10 10.23
C THR A 37 5.30 1.34 11.05
N ASP A 38 5.35 1.20 12.38
CA ASP A 38 5.67 2.30 13.28
C ASP A 38 7.13 2.76 13.09
N GLY A 39 7.37 4.07 13.23
CA GLY A 39 8.65 4.71 12.96
C GLY A 39 8.89 5.07 11.50
N THR A 40 7.92 4.83 10.60
CA THR A 40 8.04 5.23 9.19
C THR A 40 7.76 6.72 9.03
N PRO A 41 8.70 7.52 8.49
CA PRO A 41 8.46 8.94 8.25
C PRO A 41 7.38 9.18 7.21
N ARG A 42 6.57 10.21 7.42
CA ARG A 42 5.48 10.66 6.54
C ARG A 42 5.70 12.06 5.97
N ASN A 43 6.81 12.69 6.31
CA ASN A 43 7.19 14.04 5.89
C ASN A 43 8.34 14.08 4.86
N CYS A 44 8.73 12.93 4.32
CA CYS A 44 9.74 12.81 3.28
C CYS A 44 9.35 11.70 2.31
N VAL A 45 9.94 11.70 1.10
CA VAL A 45 9.54 10.81 0.01
C VAL A 45 10.64 9.85 -0.42
N ALA A 46 11.86 10.04 0.09
CA ALA A 46 13.05 9.32 -0.34
C ALA A 46 13.20 8.00 0.41
N ASN A 47 13.78 6.98 -0.24
CA ASN A 47 14.15 5.76 0.48
C ASN A 47 15.21 6.04 1.55
N ALA A 48 16.13 6.97 1.26
CA ALA A 48 17.20 7.38 2.17
C ALA A 48 16.70 7.88 3.54
N CYS A 49 15.50 8.44 3.63
CA CYS A 49 14.91 8.84 4.91
C CYS A 49 14.01 7.75 5.53
N GLY A 50 13.76 6.64 4.82
CA GLY A 50 12.96 5.51 5.30
C GLY A 50 11.46 5.63 5.07
N ALA A 51 10.95 6.64 4.37
CA ALA A 51 9.52 6.85 4.14
C ALA A 51 8.86 5.80 3.23
N GLN A 52 9.68 5.10 2.44
CA GLN A 52 9.25 4.03 1.54
C GLN A 52 9.19 2.66 2.25
N ALA A 53 9.69 2.58 3.47
CA ALA A 53 10.04 1.32 4.11
C ALA A 53 8.85 0.42 4.44
N ASP A 54 7.65 0.97 4.54
CA ASP A 54 6.41 0.24 4.84
C ASP A 54 5.53 -0.01 3.60
N THR A 55 6.05 0.32 2.41
CA THR A 55 5.47 -0.12 1.15
C THR A 55 5.69 -1.62 0.97
N GLY A 56 4.60 -2.35 0.69
CA GLY A 56 4.66 -3.77 0.41
C GLY A 56 5.23 -4.05 -0.98
N ILE A 57 6.24 -4.90 -1.06
CA ILE A 57 6.75 -5.52 -2.27
C ILE A 57 6.01 -6.86 -2.45
N ILE A 58 5.05 -6.91 -3.36
CA ILE A 58 4.08 -8.00 -3.51
C ILE A 58 4.28 -8.70 -4.85
N ARG A 59 5.34 -9.50 -4.96
CA ARG A 59 5.70 -10.24 -6.17
C ARG A 59 5.07 -11.63 -6.17
N ASP A 60 4.41 -12.01 -7.26
CA ASP A 60 3.82 -13.35 -7.38
C ASP A 60 4.87 -14.45 -7.28
N GLN A 61 6.08 -14.23 -7.81
CA GLN A 61 7.21 -15.15 -7.67
C GLN A 61 7.59 -15.38 -6.20
N ASP A 62 7.59 -14.32 -5.37
CA ASP A 62 7.92 -14.44 -3.94
C ASP A 62 6.82 -15.18 -3.16
N ILE A 63 5.57 -15.00 -3.58
CA ILE A 63 4.40 -15.67 -2.99
C ILE A 63 4.40 -17.16 -3.36
N VAL A 64 4.56 -17.49 -4.65
CA VAL A 64 4.58 -18.87 -5.16
C VAL A 64 5.78 -19.64 -4.60
N SER A 65 6.95 -19.01 -4.52
CA SER A 65 8.15 -19.61 -3.91
C SER A 65 8.08 -19.68 -2.37
N LYS A 66 7.02 -19.15 -1.75
CA LYS A 66 6.82 -19.10 -0.28
C LYS A 66 7.91 -18.34 0.46
N THR A 67 8.69 -17.51 -0.23
CA THR A 67 9.66 -16.61 0.41
C THR A 67 8.93 -15.50 1.17
N THR A 68 7.72 -15.14 0.76
CA THR A 68 6.79 -14.26 1.49
C THR A 68 5.39 -14.88 1.56
N GLY A 69 4.52 -14.33 2.43
CA GLY A 69 3.09 -14.64 2.42
C GLY A 69 2.34 -13.82 1.37
N PRO A 70 1.01 -14.01 1.21
CA PRO A 70 0.22 -13.32 0.20
C PRO A 70 0.23 -11.78 0.33
N ALA A 71 0.46 -11.25 1.53
CA ALA A 71 0.60 -9.82 1.79
C ALA A 71 1.99 -9.23 1.41
N GLY A 72 2.94 -10.08 0.98
CA GLY A 72 4.27 -9.67 0.57
C GLY A 72 5.23 -9.42 1.72
N LYS A 73 6.17 -8.49 1.50
CA LYS A 73 7.17 -8.02 2.47
C LYS A 73 7.39 -6.53 2.34
N THR A 74 7.88 -5.88 3.37
CA THR A 74 8.34 -4.49 3.36
C THR A 74 9.85 -4.45 3.59
N GLN A 75 10.48 -3.32 3.30
CA GLN A 75 11.90 -3.13 3.63
C GLN A 75 12.12 -2.87 5.12
N GLY A 76 11.17 -2.18 5.74
CA GLY A 76 11.25 -1.74 7.13
C GLY A 76 11.00 -2.86 8.14
N SER A 77 10.02 -3.72 7.89
CA SER A 77 9.57 -4.73 8.86
C SER A 77 9.69 -6.18 8.38
N GLY A 78 10.09 -6.41 7.12
CA GLY A 78 10.27 -7.75 6.57
C GLY A 78 8.96 -8.36 6.08
N LYS A 79 8.73 -9.67 6.28
CA LYS A 79 7.48 -10.32 5.83
C LYS A 79 6.28 -9.64 6.49
N VAL A 80 5.27 -9.30 5.69
CA VAL A 80 4.04 -8.68 6.20
C VAL A 80 3.24 -9.72 6.97
N ASP A 81 2.86 -9.38 8.20
CA ASP A 81 2.12 -10.24 9.11
C ASP A 81 0.77 -9.57 9.47
N CYS A 82 -0.23 -9.80 8.62
CA CYS A 82 -1.60 -9.33 8.86
C CYS A 82 -2.19 -9.90 10.16
N GLU A 83 -1.80 -11.11 10.56
CA GLU A 83 -2.30 -11.74 11.78
C GLU A 83 -1.82 -10.97 13.02
N ARG A 84 -0.55 -10.61 13.06
CA ARG A 84 0.04 -9.77 14.11
C ARG A 84 -0.61 -8.38 14.17
N THR A 85 -0.78 -7.72 13.03
CA THR A 85 -1.44 -6.39 12.99
C THR A 85 -2.87 -6.48 13.51
N LEU A 86 -3.61 -7.53 13.13
CA LEU A 86 -4.96 -7.77 13.65
C LEU A 86 -4.96 -8.09 15.14
N ALA A 87 -4.06 -8.94 15.62
CA ALA A 87 -3.98 -9.32 17.03
C ALA A 87 -3.68 -8.11 17.94
N ILE A 88 -2.82 -7.19 17.48
CA ILE A 88 -2.54 -5.92 18.18
C ILE A 88 -3.80 -5.04 18.20
N TYR A 89 -4.45 -4.84 17.04
CA TYR A 89 -5.67 -4.03 16.95
C TYR A 89 -6.82 -4.60 17.81
N MET A 90 -6.96 -5.92 17.87
CA MET A 90 -7.93 -6.61 18.73
C MET A 90 -7.47 -6.72 20.19
N GLY A 91 -6.26 -6.27 20.51
CA GLY A 91 -5.67 -6.30 21.85
C GLY A 91 -5.51 -7.71 22.44
N SER A 92 -5.33 -8.72 21.57
CA SER A 92 -4.91 -10.08 21.93
C SER A 92 -3.38 -10.25 21.87
N GLN A 93 -2.67 -9.25 21.35
CA GLN A 93 -1.21 -9.20 21.31
C GLN A 93 -0.67 -7.85 21.84
N SER A 94 0.52 -7.87 22.45
CA SER A 94 1.14 -6.67 23.03
C SER A 94 1.39 -5.57 21.99
N PRO A 95 1.10 -4.29 22.30
CA PRO A 95 1.44 -3.15 21.43
C PRO A 95 2.94 -3.02 21.15
N ASP A 96 3.82 -3.52 22.04
CA ASP A 96 5.28 -3.49 21.83
C ASP A 96 5.74 -4.46 20.74
N SER A 97 4.83 -5.34 20.31
CA SER A 97 5.03 -6.12 19.11
C SER A 97 4.55 -5.39 17.85
N ALA A 98 4.33 -4.08 17.83
CA ALA A 98 4.12 -3.41 16.55
C ALA A 98 5.31 -3.67 15.58
N PRO A 99 5.05 -3.88 14.27
CA PRO A 99 6.12 -3.83 13.27
C PRO A 99 6.77 -2.45 13.34
N THR A 100 8.10 -2.42 13.42
CA THR A 100 8.89 -1.20 13.48
C THR A 100 9.77 -1.06 12.27
N ASN A 101 9.97 0.18 11.82
CA ASN A 101 10.78 0.48 10.66
C ASN A 101 12.27 0.30 11.02
N LYS A 102 12.89 -0.73 10.44
CA LYS A 102 14.32 -1.04 10.59
C LYS A 102 15.13 -0.72 9.34
N ALA A 103 14.50 -0.15 8.30
CA ALA A 103 15.22 0.24 7.11
C ALA A 103 16.19 1.36 7.51
N ALA A 104 17.47 1.02 7.62
CA ALA A 104 18.50 2.02 7.80
C ALA A 104 18.41 3.01 6.64
N SER A 105 18.68 4.28 6.92
CA SER A 105 18.91 5.38 5.97
C SER A 105 20.13 5.11 5.09
N SER A 106 20.16 3.96 4.42
CA SER A 106 21.32 3.45 3.69
C SER A 106 21.54 4.19 2.37
N GLY A 107 20.64 5.10 2.00
CA GLY A 107 20.80 5.99 0.85
C GLY A 107 20.82 5.26 -0.50
N LEU A 108 20.57 3.95 -0.51
CA LEU A 108 20.40 3.17 -1.71
C LEU A 108 18.90 3.14 -2.00
N ASP A 109 18.47 3.94 -2.98
CA ASP A 109 17.23 3.64 -3.71
C ASP A 109 17.28 2.18 -4.14
N ASP A 110 16.15 1.47 -4.20
CA ASP A 110 16.03 0.03 -4.48
C ASP A 110 16.92 -0.46 -5.63
N ILE A 111 18.21 -0.70 -5.34
CA ILE A 111 19.15 -1.27 -6.28
C ILE A 111 18.89 -2.76 -6.22
N LEU A 112 17.88 -3.19 -6.95
CA LEU A 112 17.70 -4.60 -7.23
C LEU A 112 18.80 -5.00 -8.24
N PRO A 113 19.72 -5.91 -7.88
CA PRO A 113 20.66 -6.42 -8.86
C PRO A 113 19.90 -7.22 -9.91
N GLN A 114 19.85 -6.73 -11.15
CA GLN A 114 19.63 -7.60 -12.31
C GLN A 114 20.88 -8.50 -12.43
N GLY A 115 20.84 -9.63 -11.75
CA GLY A 115 22.00 -10.48 -11.50
C GLY A 115 21.77 -11.97 -11.77
N VAL A 116 20.86 -12.32 -12.67
CA VAL A 116 20.92 -13.59 -13.42
C VAL A 116 20.81 -13.24 -14.90
N LEU A 117 21.82 -12.54 -15.43
CA LEU A 117 22.42 -12.78 -16.74
C LEU A 117 23.51 -11.73 -16.99
N LEU A 118 24.72 -12.22 -17.25
CA LEU A 118 25.87 -11.54 -17.87
C LEU A 118 26.80 -10.78 -16.90
N GLY A 119 28.05 -11.24 -16.89
CA GLY A 119 29.06 -10.88 -15.90
C GLY A 119 29.98 -9.71 -16.27
N ARG A 120 30.76 -9.35 -15.26
CA ARG A 120 32.18 -8.95 -15.32
C ARG A 120 32.51 -7.51 -15.78
N GLY A 121 32.62 -6.62 -14.78
CA GLY A 121 33.78 -5.73 -14.54
C GLY A 121 33.86 -4.33 -15.22
N GLY A 122 34.19 -3.29 -14.43
CA GLY A 122 34.83 -2.06 -14.93
C GLY A 122 34.49 -0.75 -14.21
N LYS A 123 35.49 -0.03 -13.69
CA LYS A 123 35.43 1.28 -12.98
C LYS A 123 35.38 2.49 -13.96
N SER A 124 34.66 3.59 -13.65
CA SER A 124 35.05 5.02 -13.95
C SER A 124 33.94 6.02 -13.56
N LYS A 125 34.14 6.93 -12.60
CA LYS A 125 34.61 8.35 -12.66
C LYS A 125 33.55 9.43 -13.00
N ARG A 126 33.41 10.35 -12.03
CA ARG A 126 32.82 11.71 -12.04
C ARG A 126 32.97 12.48 -13.36
N GLY A 127 31.90 13.15 -13.77
CA GLY A 127 31.90 14.23 -14.77
C GLY A 127 30.72 15.18 -14.55
N ASN A 128 31.04 16.46 -14.40
CA ASN A 128 30.17 17.59 -14.11
C ASN A 128 29.75 18.27 -15.42
N THR A 129 28.45 18.43 -15.70
CA THR A 129 27.99 19.38 -16.73
C THR A 129 26.67 20.03 -16.32
N LYS A 130 26.76 21.31 -15.97
CA LYS A 130 25.64 22.24 -15.82
C LYS A 130 25.12 22.69 -17.20
N ARG A 131 23.87 23.17 -17.17
CA ARG A 131 23.17 24.09 -18.10
C ARG A 131 22.37 23.44 -19.23
N GLN A 132 21.06 23.46 -19.08
CA GLN A 132 20.20 24.44 -19.77
C GLN A 132 18.82 24.47 -19.13
N ALA A 133 18.62 25.48 -18.27
CA ALA A 133 17.31 25.99 -17.90
C ALA A 133 17.03 27.19 -18.82
N GLY A 134 15.86 27.22 -19.44
CA GLY A 134 15.41 28.36 -20.23
C GLY A 134 14.30 27.98 -21.20
N GLY A 135 13.05 28.13 -20.77
CA GLY A 135 11.91 28.20 -21.68
C GLY A 135 10.75 27.23 -21.41
N LEU A 136 10.15 27.26 -20.21
CA LEU A 136 8.69 27.02 -20.07
C LEU A 136 8.12 27.60 -18.76
N PHE A 137 8.66 28.73 -18.31
CA PHE A 137 8.06 29.53 -17.23
C PHE A 137 7.23 30.64 -17.87
N GLY A 138 5.95 30.36 -18.09
CA GLY A 138 5.01 31.31 -18.65
C GLY A 138 3.60 30.74 -18.68
N GLY A 139 2.95 30.66 -17.51
CA GLY A 139 1.52 30.38 -17.42
C GLY A 139 1.13 29.23 -16.48
N LEU A 140 1.37 29.43 -15.17
CA LEU A 140 0.58 28.92 -14.03
C LEU A 140 1.38 29.25 -12.76
N GLY A 141 1.36 30.53 -12.40
CA GLY A 141 1.82 30.96 -11.07
C GLY A 141 0.86 30.42 -10.01
N GLY A 142 1.42 29.77 -8.99
CA GLY A 142 0.72 29.50 -7.73
C GLY A 142 0.41 28.02 -7.45
N ILE A 143 1.41 27.22 -7.12
CA ILE A 143 1.25 26.00 -6.28
C ILE A 143 2.26 25.97 -5.12
N GLY A 144 2.77 27.15 -4.72
CA GLY A 144 3.71 27.30 -3.61
C GLY A 144 3.07 27.51 -2.24
N GLN A 145 1.74 27.41 -2.09
CA GLN A 145 1.10 27.70 -0.80
C GLN A 145 -0.31 27.09 -0.71
N MET A 146 -0.40 25.82 -0.29
CA MET A 146 -1.61 25.25 0.32
C MET A 146 -1.20 24.25 1.40
N ILE A 147 -0.54 24.75 2.44
CA ILE A 147 -0.53 24.12 3.77
C ILE A 147 -1.62 24.84 4.56
N GLY A 148 -2.80 24.22 4.69
CA GLY A 148 -3.91 24.80 5.44
C GLY A 148 -5.30 24.33 4.99
N ASN A 149 -5.75 23.21 5.53
CA ASN A 149 -7.13 22.94 5.97
C ASN A 149 -8.33 23.36 5.08
N VAL A 150 -8.37 22.99 3.79
CA VAL A 150 -9.58 23.10 2.96
C VAL A 150 -9.76 21.85 2.08
N PRO A 151 -10.98 21.25 1.99
CA PRO A 151 -11.21 20.08 1.14
C PRO A 151 -11.20 20.51 -0.33
N VAL A 152 -10.19 20.08 -1.08
CA VAL A 152 -10.16 20.28 -2.53
C VAL A 152 -11.12 19.28 -3.18
N VAL A 153 -12.36 19.73 -3.40
CA VAL A 153 -13.34 19.06 -4.25
C VAL A 153 -12.84 19.12 -5.70
N GLY A 154 -12.85 17.96 -6.36
CA GLY A 154 -12.10 17.66 -7.58
C GLY A 154 -12.25 18.63 -8.74
N VAL A 155 -11.10 19.00 -9.30
CA VAL A 155 -10.94 19.58 -10.63
C VAL A 155 -10.22 18.55 -11.50
N LEU A 156 -10.86 18.22 -12.63
CA LEU A 156 -10.39 17.45 -13.79
C LEU A 156 -9.01 16.78 -13.66
N GLY A 157 -8.99 15.46 -13.42
CA GLY A 157 -7.78 14.63 -13.45
C GLY A 157 -7.12 14.36 -12.08
N THR A 158 -7.66 14.91 -11.00
CA THR A 158 -7.21 14.65 -9.62
C THR A 158 -8.21 13.72 -8.92
N GLY A 159 -7.78 12.51 -8.54
CA GLY A 159 -8.62 11.56 -7.82
C GLY A 159 -9.03 12.09 -6.44
N GLU A 160 -10.12 11.55 -5.87
CA GLU A 160 -10.63 11.95 -4.55
C GLU A 160 -9.55 11.71 -3.48
N THR A 161 -9.13 12.76 -2.77
CA THR A 161 -8.15 12.68 -1.68
C THR A 161 -8.85 12.55 -0.33
N LEU A 162 -8.12 12.03 0.65
CA LEU A 162 -8.57 11.89 2.04
C LEU A 162 -7.81 12.84 2.96
N ASP A 163 -8.42 13.18 4.10
CA ASP A 163 -7.78 13.99 5.14
C ASP A 163 -6.61 13.23 5.77
N THR A 164 -5.40 13.75 5.65
CA THR A 164 -4.16 13.15 6.19
C THR A 164 -3.73 13.78 7.51
N SER A 165 -4.54 14.63 8.14
CA SER A 165 -4.22 15.30 9.42
C SER A 165 -3.81 14.33 10.53
N TYR A 166 -4.26 13.07 10.44
CA TYR A 166 -3.96 12.01 11.38
C TYR A 166 -2.55 11.40 11.23
N MET A 167 -1.86 11.60 10.11
CA MET A 167 -0.61 10.87 9.78
C MET A 167 0.61 11.38 10.55
N GLY A 168 0.62 12.65 10.96
CA GLY A 168 1.77 13.29 11.61
C GLY A 168 3.06 13.24 10.78
N ASP A 169 4.20 13.51 11.41
CA ASP A 169 5.53 13.43 10.76
C ASP A 169 6.06 12.00 10.67
N VAL A 170 5.66 11.13 11.60
CA VAL A 170 6.12 9.75 11.74
C VAL A 170 4.94 8.86 12.13
N GLU A 171 4.82 7.70 11.49
CA GLU A 171 3.79 6.71 11.79
C GLU A 171 4.01 6.08 13.17
N HIS A 172 3.00 6.11 14.03
CA HIS A 172 3.01 5.47 15.36
C HIS A 172 1.70 4.75 15.69
N ARG A 173 0.80 4.65 14.70
CA ARG A 173 -0.59 4.28 14.97
C ARG A 173 -0.78 2.79 15.11
N VAL A 174 0.17 1.93 14.73
CA VAL A 174 0.00 0.49 14.97
C VAL A 174 -0.01 0.24 16.47
N LYS A 175 0.97 0.79 17.20
CA LYS A 175 0.96 0.76 18.67
C LYS A 175 -0.19 1.57 19.27
N SER A 176 -0.49 2.76 18.75
CA SER A 176 -1.51 3.64 19.37
C SER A 176 -2.95 3.16 19.19
N THR A 177 -3.22 2.31 18.20
CA THR A 177 -4.57 1.74 17.95
C THR A 177 -4.76 0.35 18.56
N ALA A 178 -3.77 -0.13 19.33
CA ALA A 178 -3.85 -1.44 19.96
C ALA A 178 -5.06 -1.55 20.90
N GLY A 179 -5.87 -2.59 20.70
CA GLY A 179 -7.09 -2.83 21.47
C GLY A 179 -8.34 -2.08 21.00
N ASN A 180 -8.26 -1.14 20.06
CA ASN A 180 -9.43 -0.42 19.54
C ASN A 180 -10.49 -1.38 18.96
N GLY A 181 -10.04 -2.45 18.30
CA GLY A 181 -10.91 -3.48 17.73
C GLY A 181 -11.80 -4.21 18.73
N LYS A 182 -11.47 -4.19 20.04
CA LYS A 182 -12.36 -4.76 21.08
C LYS A 182 -13.67 -3.98 21.22
N LYS A 183 -13.62 -2.66 21.00
CA LYS A 183 -14.76 -1.75 21.12
C LYS A 183 -15.41 -1.53 19.77
N ASP A 184 -14.57 -1.26 18.77
CA ASP A 184 -15.03 -0.77 17.47
C ASP A 184 -15.33 -1.93 16.50
N GLY A 185 -14.75 -3.11 16.74
CA GLY A 185 -14.79 -4.21 15.78
C GLY A 185 -13.94 -3.93 14.54
N LEU A 186 -14.28 -4.59 13.42
CA LEU A 186 -13.57 -4.45 12.15
C LEU A 186 -14.27 -3.47 11.20
N PRO A 187 -13.52 -2.80 10.30
CA PRO A 187 -14.12 -1.99 9.24
C PRO A 187 -14.92 -2.89 8.28
N THR A 188 -16.12 -2.44 7.89
CA THR A 188 -17.00 -3.21 7.00
C THR A 188 -16.92 -2.78 5.55
N ALA A 189 -17.11 -3.71 4.62
CA ALA A 189 -17.58 -3.35 3.27
C ALA A 189 -18.97 -2.66 3.34
N ASP A 190 -19.32 -1.89 2.32
CA ASP A 190 -20.67 -1.33 2.20
C ASP A 190 -21.71 -2.41 1.81
N LYS A 191 -23.00 -2.03 1.76
CA LYS A 191 -24.10 -2.93 1.37
C LYS A 191 -23.96 -3.55 -0.02
N ASN A 192 -23.13 -2.97 -0.87
CA ASN A 192 -22.84 -3.46 -2.20
C ASN A 192 -21.54 -4.29 -2.21
N GLY A 193 -20.85 -4.49 -1.09
CA GLY A 193 -19.54 -5.15 -1.08
C GLY A 193 -18.41 -4.27 -1.65
N VAL A 194 -18.55 -2.94 -1.60
CA VAL A 194 -17.46 -2.01 -1.90
C VAL A 194 -16.68 -1.74 -0.62
N VAL A 195 -15.36 -1.90 -0.69
CA VAL A 195 -14.42 -1.60 0.38
C VAL A 195 -13.71 -0.30 0.04
N THR A 196 -13.76 0.67 0.95
CA THR A 196 -13.05 1.94 0.81
C THR A 196 -11.74 1.87 1.59
N MET A 197 -10.66 2.36 0.99
CA MET A 197 -9.35 2.42 1.62
C MET A 197 -8.61 3.69 1.23
N GLY A 198 -7.67 4.06 2.08
CA GLY A 198 -6.67 5.06 1.77
C GLY A 198 -5.50 4.42 1.07
N TRP A 199 -5.17 4.96 -0.10
CA TRP A 199 -3.94 4.68 -0.81
C TRP A 199 -2.98 5.85 -0.59
N PHE A 200 -2.03 5.67 0.31
CA PHE A 200 -1.01 6.68 0.54
C PHE A 200 0.08 6.53 -0.52
N GLN A 201 0.17 7.51 -1.41
CA GLN A 201 1.21 7.59 -2.42
C GLN A 201 2.42 8.33 -1.84
N VAL A 202 3.55 7.62 -1.72
CA VAL A 202 4.79 8.18 -1.16
C VAL A 202 5.50 9.05 -2.21
N ASN A 203 5.56 8.60 -3.46
CA ASN A 203 6.33 9.22 -4.54
C ASN A 203 5.63 9.12 -5.92
N GLN A 204 6.18 9.81 -6.93
CA GLN A 204 5.45 10.24 -8.15
C GLN A 204 5.05 9.15 -9.18
N ASP A 205 5.42 7.89 -8.96
CA ASP A 205 5.08 6.77 -9.87
C ASP A 205 4.23 5.70 -9.14
N GLY A 206 3.73 6.02 -7.94
CA GLY A 206 3.09 5.06 -7.04
C GLY A 206 1.57 4.93 -7.17
N ALA A 207 0.94 5.53 -8.20
CA ALA A 207 -0.50 5.74 -8.19
C ALA A 207 -1.33 4.74 -9.00
N GLY A 208 -0.82 4.16 -10.10
CA GLY A 208 -1.61 3.15 -10.82
C GLY A 208 -1.25 2.93 -12.29
N PRO A 209 -2.09 2.16 -13.02
CA PRO A 209 -3.33 1.57 -12.54
C PRO A 209 -3.11 0.52 -11.45
N LEU A 210 -3.86 0.64 -10.35
CA LEU A 210 -3.86 -0.37 -9.29
C LEU A 210 -4.60 -1.63 -9.74
N THR A 211 -4.14 -2.77 -9.26
CA THR A 211 -4.83 -4.05 -9.30
C THR A 211 -5.19 -4.46 -7.88
N ALA A 212 -6.33 -5.12 -7.74
CA ALA A 212 -6.83 -5.57 -6.44
C ALA A 212 -7.18 -7.06 -6.46
N ALA A 213 -6.96 -7.72 -5.33
CA ALA A 213 -7.45 -9.05 -5.07
C ALA A 213 -7.96 -9.13 -3.64
N ILE A 214 -8.96 -9.97 -3.39
CA ILE A 214 -9.54 -10.19 -2.07
C ILE A 214 -9.54 -11.68 -1.78
N ASP A 215 -9.06 -12.04 -0.60
CA ASP A 215 -9.29 -13.33 0.01
C ASP A 215 -10.45 -13.24 1.00
N CYS A 216 -11.50 -14.03 0.74
CA CYS A 216 -12.72 -14.08 1.53
C CYS A 216 -12.78 -15.27 2.49
N THR A 217 -11.82 -16.21 2.44
CA THR A 217 -11.94 -17.53 3.09
C THR A 217 -10.76 -17.92 3.97
N SER A 218 -9.52 -17.55 3.63
CA SER A 218 -8.34 -18.08 4.34
C SER A 218 -7.76 -17.10 5.38
N GLY A 219 -8.29 -15.87 5.45
CA GLY A 219 -7.73 -14.83 6.31
C GLY A 219 -6.39 -14.29 5.80
N GLY A 220 -6.16 -14.33 4.49
CA GLY A 220 -4.93 -13.86 3.84
C GLY A 220 -3.76 -14.83 3.90
N LYS A 221 -3.99 -16.10 4.26
CA LYS A 221 -2.95 -17.11 4.47
C LYS A 221 -2.66 -17.98 3.24
N ASP A 222 -3.69 -18.24 2.42
CA ASP A 222 -3.60 -19.02 1.19
C ASP A 222 -3.57 -18.09 -0.04
N PRO A 223 -2.47 -18.10 -0.83
CA PRO A 223 -2.40 -17.29 -2.05
C PRO A 223 -3.47 -17.66 -3.10
N ASN A 224 -3.97 -18.90 -3.11
CA ASN A 224 -4.98 -19.35 -4.07
C ASN A 224 -6.41 -18.90 -3.72
N ALA A 225 -6.61 -18.46 -2.47
CA ALA A 225 -7.88 -17.93 -2.00
C ALA A 225 -8.13 -16.48 -2.48
N PHE A 226 -7.08 -15.76 -2.88
CA PHE A 226 -7.20 -14.42 -3.45
C PHE A 226 -7.85 -14.48 -4.83
N LYS A 227 -9.00 -13.81 -4.98
CA LYS A 227 -9.70 -13.61 -6.26
C LYS A 227 -9.58 -12.16 -6.70
N THR A 228 -9.50 -11.94 -8.01
CA THR A 228 -9.39 -10.59 -8.58
C THR A 228 -10.60 -9.76 -8.20
N ALA A 229 -10.36 -8.59 -7.62
CA ALA A 229 -11.36 -7.61 -7.26
C ALA A 229 -11.36 -6.46 -8.26
N GLN A 230 -12.54 -5.93 -8.60
CA GLN A 230 -12.64 -4.76 -9.46
C GLN A 230 -12.22 -3.52 -8.69
N VAL A 231 -11.32 -2.71 -9.25
CA VAL A 231 -11.04 -1.36 -8.73
C VAL A 231 -12.12 -0.41 -9.26
N VAL A 232 -12.98 0.07 -8.38
CA VAL A 232 -14.13 0.94 -8.68
C VAL A 232 -13.71 2.40 -8.71
N GLN A 233 -12.89 2.81 -7.75
CA GLN A 233 -12.26 4.12 -7.68
C GLN A 233 -10.76 3.89 -7.55
N ASN A 234 -9.98 4.45 -8.47
CA ASN A 234 -8.53 4.30 -8.50
C ASN A 234 -7.85 5.55 -7.95
N ALA A 235 -6.60 5.41 -7.50
CA ALA A 235 -5.73 6.55 -7.34
C ALA A 235 -5.41 7.12 -8.75
N PRO A 236 -5.34 8.44 -8.92
CA PRO A 236 -5.14 9.05 -10.23
C PRO A 236 -3.73 8.73 -10.74
N GLY A 237 -3.63 8.19 -11.95
CA GLY A 237 -2.39 8.15 -12.73
C GLY A 237 -2.59 8.95 -14.01
N SER A 238 -1.75 9.94 -14.28
CA SER A 238 -1.78 10.65 -15.57
C SER A 238 -1.37 9.70 -16.71
N GLY A 239 -1.98 9.92 -17.88
CA GLY A 239 -2.19 8.93 -18.94
C GLY A 239 -0.98 8.17 -19.50
N VAL A 240 -1.30 7.13 -20.26
CA VAL A 240 -0.45 6.16 -21.01
C VAL A 240 0.64 5.44 -20.17
N SER A 241 1.01 5.91 -18.97
CA SER A 241 2.06 5.31 -18.15
C SER A 241 1.86 5.39 -16.63
N GLY A 242 0.75 5.92 -16.11
CA GLY A 242 0.43 5.76 -14.68
C GLY A 242 1.11 6.74 -13.71
N LEU A 243 1.74 7.79 -14.24
CA LEU A 243 2.54 8.75 -13.48
C LEU A 243 1.65 9.74 -12.71
N SER A 244 1.90 9.96 -11.42
CA SER A 244 1.18 10.95 -10.61
C SER A 244 2.19 11.93 -10.00
N ILE A 245 2.09 13.23 -10.27
CA ILE A 245 3.04 14.22 -9.73
C ILE A 245 2.92 14.44 -8.21
N ALA A 246 1.95 13.79 -7.56
CA ALA A 246 1.70 13.92 -6.12
C ALA A 246 2.66 13.07 -5.30
N THR A 247 3.01 13.59 -4.12
CA THR A 247 3.79 12.90 -3.11
C THR A 247 3.18 13.17 -1.76
N LEU A 248 3.18 12.19 -0.86
CA LEU A 248 2.59 12.31 0.49
C LEU A 248 1.09 12.65 0.43
N VAL A 249 0.39 12.07 -0.55
CA VAL A 249 -1.06 12.24 -0.73
C VAL A 249 -1.74 10.91 -0.48
N GLU A 250 -2.82 10.94 0.28
CA GLU A 250 -3.71 9.80 0.43
C GLU A 250 -4.90 9.94 -0.52
N TYR A 251 -5.01 9.02 -1.47
CA TYR A 251 -6.15 8.91 -2.36
C TYR A 251 -7.17 7.92 -1.81
N LYS A 252 -8.44 8.22 -1.99
CA LYS A 252 -9.51 7.25 -1.76
C LYS A 252 -9.52 6.25 -2.90
N VAL A 253 -9.25 5.00 -2.55
CA VAL A 253 -9.38 3.85 -3.45
C VAL A 253 -10.58 3.03 -3.01
N GLN A 254 -11.35 2.54 -3.98
CA GLN A 254 -12.47 1.65 -3.72
C GLN A 254 -12.34 0.39 -4.56
N ILE A 255 -12.49 -0.75 -3.92
CA ILE A 255 -12.49 -2.06 -4.59
C ILE A 255 -13.81 -2.77 -4.32
N LYS A 256 -14.28 -3.53 -5.30
CA LYS A 256 -15.50 -4.31 -5.21
C LYS A 256 -15.14 -5.77 -4.91
N MET A 257 -15.84 -6.35 -3.94
CA MET A 257 -15.77 -7.78 -3.67
C MET A 257 -16.05 -8.60 -4.95
N PRO A 258 -15.23 -9.62 -5.24
CA PRO A 258 -15.49 -10.56 -6.33
C PRO A 258 -16.88 -11.20 -6.19
N LYS A 259 -17.53 -11.55 -7.31
CA LYS A 259 -18.89 -12.14 -7.28
C LYS A 259 -18.92 -13.49 -6.57
N GLU A 260 -17.79 -14.18 -6.56
CA GLU A 260 -17.56 -15.44 -5.88
C GLU A 260 -17.52 -15.27 -4.34
N CYS A 261 -17.31 -14.05 -3.85
CA CYS A 261 -17.35 -13.74 -2.42
C CYS A 261 -18.76 -13.35 -1.98
N GLN A 262 -19.44 -14.28 -1.30
CA GLN A 262 -20.76 -14.02 -0.69
C GLN A 262 -20.69 -13.41 0.72
N GLY A 263 -19.48 -13.05 1.17
CA GLY A 263 -19.19 -12.57 2.51
C GLY A 263 -17.77 -12.94 2.93
N CYS A 264 -17.38 -12.53 4.13
CA CYS A 264 -16.14 -12.98 4.74
C CYS A 264 -16.37 -14.24 5.58
N SER A 265 -15.54 -15.26 5.39
CA SER A 265 -15.54 -16.50 6.18
C SER A 265 -14.16 -16.84 6.73
N GLY A 266 -13.14 -16.04 6.42
CA GLY A 266 -11.80 -16.22 6.95
C GLY A 266 -11.72 -16.05 8.47
N LYS A 267 -10.73 -16.74 9.04
CA LYS A 267 -10.37 -16.64 10.45
C LYS A 267 -8.91 -16.22 10.59
N LEU A 268 -8.65 -15.16 11.34
CA LEU A 268 -7.32 -14.60 11.50
C LEU A 268 -7.16 -14.06 12.93
N ALA A 269 -6.04 -14.35 13.60
CA ALA A 269 -5.79 -13.89 14.99
C ALA A 269 -6.91 -14.26 15.99
N GLY A 270 -7.65 -15.34 15.73
CA GLY A 270 -8.82 -15.73 16.55
C GLY A 270 -10.12 -14.97 16.24
N VAL A 271 -10.11 -14.05 15.28
CA VAL A 271 -11.31 -13.31 14.81
C VAL A 271 -11.90 -14.03 13.60
N ASP A 272 -13.21 -14.27 13.63
CA ASP A 272 -13.97 -14.84 12.52
C ASP A 272 -14.46 -13.74 11.56
N ASN A 273 -15.01 -14.14 10.40
CA ASN A 273 -15.61 -13.24 9.41
C ASN A 273 -14.61 -12.20 8.88
N VAL A 274 -13.37 -12.64 8.62
CA VAL A 274 -12.28 -11.81 8.12
C VAL A 274 -12.10 -11.99 6.62
N CYS A 275 -12.05 -10.89 5.90
CA CYS A 275 -11.48 -10.82 4.55
C CYS A 275 -10.16 -10.05 4.58
N VAL A 276 -9.30 -10.36 3.62
CA VAL A 276 -8.04 -9.63 3.40
C VAL A 276 -8.03 -9.09 1.97
N ALA A 277 -8.00 -7.77 1.84
CA ALA A 277 -7.76 -7.09 0.58
C ALA A 277 -6.25 -6.97 0.34
N ARG A 278 -5.85 -7.05 -0.93
CA ARG A 278 -4.50 -6.79 -1.41
C ARG A 278 -4.57 -5.91 -2.64
N VAL A 279 -3.90 -4.77 -2.59
CA VAL A 279 -3.85 -3.80 -3.69
C VAL A 279 -2.41 -3.51 -4.02
N ARG A 280 -2.08 -3.50 -5.31
CA ARG A 280 -0.73 -3.22 -5.82
C ARG A 280 -0.75 -2.56 -7.18
N ASN A 281 0.26 -1.73 -7.47
CA ASN A 281 0.49 -1.20 -8.81
C ASN A 281 1.16 -2.24 -9.73
N GLN A 282 1.54 -1.83 -10.94
CA GLN A 282 2.15 -2.68 -11.97
C GLN A 282 3.65 -2.42 -12.17
N ALA A 283 4.34 -1.87 -11.18
CA ALA A 283 5.76 -1.56 -11.29
C ALA A 283 6.60 -2.83 -11.50
N LEU A 284 7.45 -2.83 -12.54
CA LEU A 284 8.22 -4.01 -12.96
C LEU A 284 9.26 -4.48 -11.94
N ALA A 285 9.86 -3.55 -11.19
CA ALA A 285 10.84 -3.88 -10.14
C ALA A 285 10.20 -4.52 -8.90
N GLY A 286 8.88 -4.46 -8.79
CA GLY A 286 8.10 -5.11 -7.76
C GLY A 286 6.74 -4.45 -7.70
N PRO A 287 5.63 -5.17 -7.89
CA PRO A 287 4.33 -4.60 -7.64
C PRO A 287 4.27 -4.08 -6.21
N PHE A 288 4.23 -2.75 -6.07
CA PHE A 288 4.22 -2.08 -4.78
C PHE A 288 2.79 -1.89 -4.32
N GLY A 289 2.55 -2.04 -3.03
CA GLY A 289 1.23 -1.83 -2.48
C GLY A 289 1.08 -2.19 -1.03
N GLY A 290 -0.10 -2.68 -0.69
CA GLY A 290 -0.40 -3.09 0.67
C GLY A 290 -1.57 -4.05 0.74
N SER A 291 -1.82 -4.51 1.96
CA SER A 291 -2.98 -5.32 2.29
C SER A 291 -3.74 -4.70 3.44
N GLY A 292 -5.03 -5.00 3.54
CA GLY A 292 -5.89 -4.47 4.59
C GLY A 292 -6.95 -5.48 4.98
N ILE A 293 -7.37 -5.41 6.24
CA ILE A 293 -8.34 -6.33 6.82
C ILE A 293 -9.68 -5.63 6.90
N PHE A 294 -10.72 -6.34 6.49
CA PHE A 294 -12.09 -5.87 6.61
C PHE A 294 -13.01 -7.05 6.87
N THR A 295 -14.26 -6.72 7.14
CA THR A 295 -15.31 -7.69 7.35
C THR A 295 -16.52 -7.35 6.48
N THR A 296 -17.39 -8.32 6.23
CA THR A 296 -18.75 -8.00 5.78
C THR A 296 -19.62 -7.91 7.02
N SER A 297 -20.58 -6.98 7.04
CA SER A 297 -21.67 -7.05 8.01
C SER A 297 -22.29 -8.44 7.88
N GLN A 298 -22.00 -9.35 8.82
CA GLN A 298 -22.71 -10.64 8.82
C GLN A 298 -24.20 -10.34 8.98
N PRO A 299 -25.09 -11.14 8.36
CA PRO A 299 -26.45 -11.20 8.87
C PRO A 299 -26.31 -11.49 10.36
N ALA A 300 -26.99 -10.73 11.21
CA ALA A 300 -27.10 -11.04 12.63
C ALA A 300 -27.33 -12.56 12.73
N LYS A 301 -26.47 -13.28 13.46
CA LYS A 301 -26.76 -14.68 13.81
C LYS A 301 -28.15 -14.63 14.42
N ARG A 302 -29.17 -15.09 13.68
CA ARG A 302 -30.48 -15.36 14.27
C ARG A 302 -30.18 -16.45 15.29
N ALA A 303 -30.17 -16.07 16.56
CA ALA A 303 -30.47 -17.02 17.61
C ALA A 303 -31.90 -17.50 17.29
N VAL A 304 -31.99 -18.60 16.55
CA VAL A 304 -33.20 -19.40 16.50
C VAL A 304 -33.10 -20.27 17.73
N ASP A 305 -33.54 -19.74 18.86
CA ASP A 305 -33.93 -20.59 19.97
C ASP A 305 -35.21 -21.31 19.52
N PHE A 306 -35.03 -22.51 19.00
CA PHE A 306 -36.07 -23.53 18.98
C PHE A 306 -36.03 -24.21 20.34
N THR A 307 -36.82 -23.71 21.28
CA THR A 307 -37.30 -24.53 22.39
C THR A 307 -38.72 -24.99 22.05
N ALA A 308 -38.83 -26.29 21.80
CA ALA A 308 -40.08 -27.04 21.74
C ALA A 308 -40.74 -27.14 23.12
#